data_AF-A0A537YWR3-F1
#
_entry.id   AF-A0A537YWR3-F1
#
_cell.length_a   1.000
_cell.length_b   1.000
_cell.length_c   1.000
_cell.angle_alpha   90.00
_cell.angle_beta   90.00
_cell.angle_gamma   90.00
#
_symmetry.space_group_name_H-M   'P 1'
#
loop_
_entity.id
_entity.type
_entity.pdbx_description
1 polymer ?
#
loop_
_entity_poly.entity_id
_entity_poly.type
_entity_poly.pdbx_seq_one_letter_code
_entity_poly.pdbx_strand_id
1 'polypeptide(L)'
;MRCTWLLVFLGICAAVGIGLIAWRADRLRAPGRIDSPWSRESAFLVNNLLFAGFALVVLVGTVYPLLAEALQNRRLSVGEPYFDRMTEPIGVALLFFMAAAPALPWRATSGRVLRDRLLIPAWAGGLAMVLAVVLGADGFVEVLTFGLAAFALAGIVRQFVLGARAQRRTAS
;
A
#
# COMPACT_ATOMS: atom_id res chain seq x y z
N MET A 1 -13.24 -11.11 31.84
CA MET A 1 -12.22 -12.18 31.69
C MET A 1 -11.82 -12.49 30.24
N ARG A 2 -12.67 -12.36 29.21
CA ARG A 2 -12.31 -12.69 27.80
C ARG A 2 -11.35 -11.68 27.14
N CYS A 3 -11.43 -10.39 27.47
CA CYS A 3 -10.58 -9.36 26.85
C CYS A 3 -9.10 -9.42 27.30
N THR A 4 -8.83 -9.93 28.51
CA THR A 4 -7.47 -10.05 29.05
C THR A 4 -6.60 -11.00 28.24
N TRP A 5 -7.15 -12.10 27.72
CA TRP A 5 -6.41 -13.04 26.88
C TRP A 5 -6.00 -12.42 25.54
N LEU A 6 -6.87 -11.61 24.93
CA LEU A 6 -6.55 -10.87 23.70
C LEU A 6 -5.46 -9.82 23.94
N LEU A 7 -5.54 -9.09 25.06
CA LEU A 7 -4.51 -8.11 25.45
C LEU A 7 -3.15 -8.76 25.66
N VAL A 8 -3.09 -9.89 26.36
CA VAL A 8 -1.85 -10.63 26.59
C VAL A 8 -1.29 -11.16 25.27
N PHE A 9 -2.12 -11.79 24.44
CA PHE A 9 -1.71 -12.29 23.13
C PHE A 9 -1.13 -11.17 22.25
N LEU A 10 -1.86 -10.06 22.15
CA LEU A 10 -1.47 -8.96 21.29
C LEU A 10 -0.26 -8.19 21.83
N GLY A 11 -0.13 -8.10 23.17
CA GLY A 11 1.07 -7.60 23.84
C GLY A 11 2.30 -8.46 23.54
N ILE A 12 2.17 -9.79 23.56
CA ILE A 12 3.24 -10.71 23.16
C ILE A 12 3.60 -10.50 21.69
N CYS A 13 2.62 -10.46 20.77
CA CYS A 13 2.87 -10.21 19.36
C CYS A 13 3.60 -8.89 19.11
N ALA A 14 3.17 -7.80 19.77
CA ALA A 14 3.80 -6.49 19.67
C ALA A 14 5.23 -6.52 20.22
N ALA A 15 5.45 -7.11 21.40
CA ALA A 15 6.77 -7.22 22.02
C ALA A 15 7.74 -8.04 21.17
N VAL A 16 7.29 -9.18 20.61
CA VAL A 16 8.09 -10.01 19.70
C VAL A 16 8.42 -9.24 18.42
N GLY A 17 7.43 -8.57 17.81
CA GLY A 17 7.65 -7.78 16.60
C GLY A 17 8.66 -6.65 16.81
N ILE A 18 8.47 -5.84 17.85
CA ILE A 18 9.38 -4.73 18.20
C ILE A 18 10.77 -5.28 18.58
N GLY A 19 10.83 -6.36 19.36
CA GLY A 19 12.08 -7.02 19.75
C GLY A 19 12.87 -7.53 18.55
N LEU A 20 12.21 -8.15 17.57
CA LEU A 20 12.84 -8.60 16.33
C LEU A 20 13.38 -7.43 15.50
N ILE A 21 12.63 -6.33 15.40
CA ILE A 21 13.06 -5.12 14.68
C ILE A 21 14.28 -4.51 15.37
N ALA A 22 14.25 -4.33 16.69
CA ALA A 22 15.36 -3.79 17.47
C ALA A 22 16.61 -4.67 17.35
N TRP A 23 16.45 -6.00 17.43
CA TRP A 23 17.56 -6.94 17.30
C TRP A 23 18.18 -6.94 15.90
N ARG A 24 17.38 -6.77 14.84
CA ARG A 24 17.89 -6.68 13.47
C ARG A 24 18.19 -5.26 12.99
N ALA A 25 18.09 -4.24 13.84
CA ALA A 25 18.23 -2.84 13.45
C ALA A 25 19.54 -2.56 12.68
N ASP A 26 20.66 -3.14 13.10
CA ASP A 26 21.94 -2.96 12.42
C ASP A 26 21.99 -3.59 11.02
N ARG A 27 21.22 -4.66 10.78
CA ARG A 27 21.08 -5.30 9.45
C ARG A 27 20.02 -4.63 8.57
N LEU A 28 19.18 -3.76 9.14
CA LEU A 28 18.16 -2.97 8.44
C LEU A 28 18.73 -1.66 7.86
N ARG A 29 20.00 -1.33 8.16
CA ARG A 29 20.71 -0.21 7.53
C ARG A 29 20.95 -0.53 6.04
N ALA A 30 20.17 0.12 5.18
CA ALA A 30 20.29 -0.03 3.74
C ALA A 30 21.68 0.50 3.26
N PRO A 31 22.44 -0.27 2.46
CA PRO A 31 23.72 0.17 1.90
C PRO A 31 23.60 1.25 0.79
N GLY A 32 22.40 1.77 0.52
CA GLY A 32 22.13 2.59 -0.66
C GLY A 32 21.74 4.03 -0.32
N ARG A 33 22.32 4.99 -1.04
CA ARG A 33 21.83 6.36 -1.09
C ARG A 33 20.64 6.39 -2.07
N ILE A 34 19.53 7.00 -1.69
CA ILE A 34 18.41 7.23 -2.61
C ILE A 34 18.88 8.27 -3.64
N ASP A 35 19.23 7.82 -4.84
CA ASP A 35 19.82 8.69 -5.89
C ASP A 35 18.82 9.71 -6.45
N SER A 36 17.52 9.47 -6.30
CA SER A 36 16.45 10.40 -6.69
C SER A 36 15.17 10.15 -5.88
N PRO A 37 14.46 11.21 -5.44
CA PRO A 37 13.13 11.08 -4.81
C PRO A 37 12.10 10.40 -5.72
N TRP A 38 12.30 10.42 -7.04
CA TRP A 38 11.39 9.86 -8.05
C TRP A 38 11.97 8.60 -8.69
N SER A 39 12.29 7.59 -7.87
CA SER A 39 12.79 6.29 -8.33
C SER A 39 11.81 5.17 -7.97
N ARG A 40 11.96 4.01 -8.61
CA ARG A 40 11.22 2.80 -8.17
C ARG A 40 11.51 2.48 -6.72
N GLU A 41 12.75 2.62 -6.30
CA GLU A 41 13.20 2.31 -4.94
C GLU A 41 12.55 3.22 -3.90
N SER A 42 12.47 4.54 -4.17
CA SER A 42 11.80 5.46 -3.27
C SER A 42 10.30 5.16 -3.18
N ALA A 43 9.64 4.85 -4.30
CA ALA A 43 8.24 4.46 -4.29
C ALA A 43 7.99 3.16 -3.50
N PHE A 44 8.86 2.15 -3.62
CA PHE A 44 8.78 0.93 -2.82
C PHE A 44 9.00 1.20 -1.32
N LEU A 45 9.96 2.06 -0.97
CA LEU A 45 10.21 2.44 0.43
C LEU A 45 9.01 3.16 1.03
N VAL A 46 8.44 4.14 0.33
CA VAL A 46 7.24 4.86 0.78
C VAL A 46 6.06 3.90 0.93
N ASN A 47 5.86 2.99 -0.03
CA ASN A 47 4.78 2.00 0.05
C ASN A 47 4.91 1.08 1.27
N ASN A 48 6.13 0.62 1.57
CA ASN A 48 6.37 -0.19 2.77
C ASN A 48 6.18 0.62 4.07
N LEU A 49 6.58 1.89 4.08
CA LEU A 49 6.34 2.78 5.22
C LEU A 49 4.83 3.00 5.46
N LEU A 50 4.05 3.15 4.40
CA LEU A 50 2.59 3.23 4.49
C LEU A 50 1.98 1.93 5.02
N PHE A 51 2.46 0.76 4.60
CA PHE A 51 2.01 -0.52 5.17
C PHE A 51 2.32 -0.63 6.67
N ALA A 52 3.51 -0.18 7.09
CA ALA A 52 3.86 -0.15 8.51
C ALA A 52 2.96 0.83 9.29
N GLY A 53 2.67 2.01 8.72
CA GLY A 53 1.72 2.98 9.28
C GLY A 53 0.31 2.42 9.39
N PHE A 54 -0.17 1.71 8.35
CA PHE A 54 -1.46 1.03 8.36
C PHE A 54 -1.55 -0.01 9.48
N ALA A 55 -0.51 -0.85 9.62
CA ALA A 55 -0.43 -1.83 10.69
C ALA A 55 -0.43 -1.16 12.07
N LEU A 56 0.23 -0.01 12.24
CA LEU A 56 0.22 0.77 13.47
C LEU A 56 -1.19 1.31 13.79
N VAL A 57 -1.89 1.86 12.81
CA VAL A 57 -3.28 2.33 12.96
C VAL A 57 -4.17 1.19 13.44
N VAL A 58 -4.07 0.01 12.80
CA VAL A 58 -4.85 -1.17 13.19
C VAL A 58 -4.48 -1.65 14.59
N LEU A 59 -3.19 -1.67 14.92
CA LEU A 59 -2.71 -2.03 16.25
C LEU A 59 -3.28 -1.06 17.31
N VAL A 60 -3.19 0.25 17.10
CA VAL A 60 -3.71 1.25 18.04
C VAL A 60 -5.22 1.15 18.17
N GLY A 61 -5.95 1.07 17.05
CA GLY A 61 -7.40 0.93 17.03
C GLY A 61 -7.93 -0.33 17.71
N THR A 62 -7.13 -1.40 17.76
CA THR A 62 -7.49 -2.66 18.44
C THR A 62 -7.03 -2.69 19.90
N VAL A 63 -5.84 -2.15 20.23
CA VAL A 63 -5.30 -2.12 21.59
C VAL A 63 -6.04 -1.13 22.47
N TYR A 64 -6.25 0.10 21.98
CA TYR A 64 -6.77 1.20 22.79
C TYR A 64 -8.11 0.88 23.49
N PRO A 65 -9.12 0.33 22.80
CA PRO A 65 -10.41 0.02 23.42
C PRO A 65 -10.29 -1.07 24.48
N LEU A 66 -9.46 -2.07 24.20
CA LEU A 66 -9.21 -3.18 25.13
C LEU A 66 -8.52 -2.69 26.40
N LEU A 67 -7.53 -1.78 26.27
CA LEU A 67 -6.88 -1.14 27.43
C LEU A 67 -7.87 -0.28 28.22
N ALA A 68 -8.69 0.52 27.54
CA ALA A 68 -9.66 1.36 28.20
C ALA A 68 -10.75 0.54 28.92
N GLU A 69 -11.21 -0.56 28.34
CA GLU A 69 -12.11 -1.51 28.99
C GLU A 69 -11.47 -2.15 30.23
N ALA A 70 -10.19 -2.53 30.15
CA ALA A 70 -9.46 -3.13 31.28
C ALA A 70 -9.24 -2.15 32.45
N LEU A 71 -9.03 -0.85 32.18
CA LEU A 71 -8.73 0.16 33.19
C LEU A 71 -9.99 0.82 33.77
N GLN A 72 -10.99 1.09 32.94
CA GLN A 72 -12.18 1.87 33.32
C GLN A 72 -13.42 0.99 33.53
N ASN A 73 -13.31 -0.32 33.28
CA ASN A 73 -14.41 -1.28 33.33
C ASN A 73 -15.63 -0.87 32.48
N ARG A 74 -15.40 -0.06 31.45
CA ARG A 74 -16.40 0.44 30.49
C ARG A 74 -16.02 -0.05 29.09
N ARG A 75 -16.96 -0.66 28.40
CA ARG A 75 -16.77 -1.04 26.99
C ARG A 75 -16.75 0.20 26.12
N LEU A 76 -15.58 0.48 25.56
CA LEU A 76 -15.41 1.38 24.45
C LEU A 76 -15.23 0.52 23.20
N SER A 77 -15.96 0.84 22.14
CA SER A 77 -15.75 0.27 20.82
C SER A 77 -15.42 1.44 19.91
N VAL A 78 -14.22 1.46 19.33
CA VAL A 78 -14.01 2.30 18.15
C VAL A 78 -14.72 1.60 17.02
N GLY A 79 -15.82 2.19 16.57
CA GLY A 79 -16.57 1.69 15.43
C GLY A 79 -15.88 2.04 14.10
N GLU A 80 -16.58 1.66 13.03
CA GLU A 80 -16.31 2.02 11.61
C GLU A 80 -15.67 3.41 11.42
N PRO A 81 -16.19 4.50 12.03
CA PRO A 81 -15.72 5.84 11.71
C PRO A 81 -14.27 6.15 12.04
N TYR A 82 -13.63 5.39 12.95
CA TYR A 82 -12.19 5.53 13.22
C TYR A 82 -11.36 4.87 12.13
N PHE A 83 -11.73 3.63 11.77
CA PHE A 83 -11.01 2.89 10.76
C PHE A 83 -11.17 3.59 9.42
N ASP A 84 -12.37 3.92 8.99
CA ASP A 84 -12.60 4.58 7.70
C ASP A 84 -11.74 5.84 7.56
N ARG A 85 -11.78 6.74 8.56
CA ARG A 85 -11.00 7.98 8.51
C ARG A 85 -9.48 7.79 8.49
N MET A 86 -8.97 6.73 9.12
CA MET A 86 -7.53 6.49 9.20
C MET A 86 -7.01 5.62 8.06
N THR A 87 -7.80 4.61 7.64
CA THR A 87 -7.41 3.61 6.65
C THR A 87 -7.64 4.10 5.23
N GLU A 88 -8.68 4.89 4.97
CA GLU A 88 -9.02 5.40 3.65
C GLU A 88 -7.87 6.20 3.00
N PRO A 89 -7.29 7.25 3.63
CA PRO A 89 -6.18 7.99 3.02
C PRO A 89 -4.92 7.14 2.84
N ILE A 90 -4.64 6.24 3.79
CA ILE A 90 -3.50 5.32 3.70
C ILE A 90 -3.70 4.32 2.56
N GLY A 91 -4.92 3.79 2.40
CA GLY A 91 -5.29 2.84 1.36
C GLY A 91 -5.18 3.45 -0.04
N VAL A 92 -5.68 4.67 -0.22
CA VAL A 92 -5.54 5.41 -1.49
C VAL A 92 -4.06 5.67 -1.80
N ALA A 93 -3.27 6.10 -0.80
CA ALA A 93 -1.84 6.32 -0.99
C ALA A 93 -1.10 5.02 -1.36
N LEU A 94 -1.39 3.90 -0.67
CA LEU A 94 -0.84 2.58 -0.99
C LEU A 94 -1.17 2.18 -2.43
N LEU A 95 -2.44 2.27 -2.83
CA LEU A 95 -2.86 1.96 -4.19
C LEU A 95 -2.18 2.85 -5.23
N PHE A 96 -2.02 4.14 -4.93
CA PHE A 96 -1.32 5.07 -5.80
C PHE A 96 0.15 4.68 -6.00
N PHE A 97 0.89 4.37 -4.93
CA PHE A 97 2.28 3.95 -5.04
C PHE A 97 2.42 2.57 -5.68
N MET A 98 1.51 1.63 -5.42
CA MET A 98 1.45 0.34 -6.11
C MET A 98 1.18 0.49 -7.61
N ALA A 99 0.34 1.44 -8.00
CA ALA A 99 0.07 1.77 -9.39
C ALA A 99 1.29 2.43 -10.06
N ALA A 100 1.91 3.41 -9.39
CA ALA A 100 3.00 4.21 -9.94
C ALA A 100 4.37 3.48 -9.97
N ALA A 101 4.68 2.67 -8.95
CA ALA A 101 5.99 2.04 -8.79
C ALA A 101 6.43 1.17 -9.98
N PRO A 102 5.58 0.32 -10.59
CA PRO A 102 5.95 -0.43 -11.78
C PRO A 102 6.29 0.49 -12.96
N ALA A 103 5.66 1.65 -13.07
CA ALA A 103 5.85 2.52 -14.22
C ALA A 103 7.09 3.42 -14.12
N LEU A 104 7.50 3.80 -12.90
CA LEU A 104 8.73 4.55 -12.65
C LEU A 104 9.95 3.82 -13.24
N PRO A 105 11.04 4.48 -13.63
CA PRO A 105 12.23 3.78 -14.12
C PRO A 105 13.22 3.49 -12.98
N TRP A 106 14.03 2.43 -13.11
CA TRP A 106 15.13 2.12 -12.17
C TRP A 106 16.32 3.08 -12.29
N ARG A 107 16.54 3.67 -13.49
CA ARG A 107 17.57 4.67 -13.80
C ARG A 107 16.96 5.72 -14.75
N ALA A 108 17.52 6.93 -14.78
CA ALA A 108 17.07 8.02 -15.66
C ALA A 108 16.82 7.49 -17.09
N THR A 109 15.54 7.41 -17.46
CA THR A 109 15.07 6.94 -18.77
C THR A 109 14.50 8.13 -19.51
N SER A 110 14.61 8.17 -20.84
CA SER A 110 14.01 9.25 -21.63
C SER A 110 12.51 9.39 -21.32
N GLY A 111 12.04 10.62 -21.11
CA GLY A 111 10.64 10.90 -20.75
C GLY A 111 9.63 10.36 -21.77
N ARG A 112 10.04 10.19 -23.04
CA ARG A 112 9.24 9.58 -24.11
C ARG A 112 8.94 8.11 -23.82
N VAL A 113 9.94 7.33 -23.41
CA VAL A 113 9.76 5.91 -23.06
C VAL A 113 8.91 5.75 -21.81
N LEU A 114 9.03 6.67 -20.84
CA LEU A 114 8.18 6.68 -19.65
C LEU A 114 6.70 6.95 -20.04
N ARG A 115 6.45 7.95 -20.90
CA ARG A 115 5.12 8.25 -21.40
C ARG A 115 4.49 7.04 -22.11
N ASP A 116 5.21 6.41 -23.03
CA ASP A 116 4.70 5.25 -23.78
C ASP A 116 4.41 4.03 -22.88
N ARG A 117 5.08 3.95 -21.72
CA ARG A 117 4.81 2.93 -20.70
C ARG A 117 3.57 3.25 -19.86
N LEU A 118 3.31 4.52 -19.61
CA LEU A 118 2.21 5.01 -18.77
C LEU A 118 0.89 5.16 -19.53
N LEU A 119 0.93 5.41 -20.85
CA LEU A 119 -0.28 5.71 -21.63
C LEU A 119 -1.33 4.59 -21.60
N ILE A 120 -0.92 3.33 -21.80
CA ILE A 120 -1.87 2.20 -21.79
C ILE A 120 -2.50 2.01 -20.40
N PRO A 121 -1.73 1.95 -19.29
CA PRO A 121 -2.30 1.95 -17.95
C PRO A 121 -3.19 3.16 -17.63
N ALA A 122 -2.81 4.36 -18.09
CA ALA A 122 -3.58 5.58 -17.88
C ALA A 122 -4.96 5.51 -18.54
N TRP A 123 -5.02 5.01 -19.78
CA TRP A 123 -6.29 4.80 -20.48
C TRP A 123 -7.16 3.75 -19.79
N ALA A 124 -6.57 2.64 -19.33
CA ALA A 124 -7.30 1.62 -18.58
C ALA A 124 -7.87 2.18 -17.26
N GLY A 125 -7.07 2.97 -16.53
CA GLY A 125 -7.52 3.66 -15.32
C GLY A 125 -8.65 4.67 -15.60
N GLY A 126 -8.49 5.52 -16.61
CA GLY A 126 -9.52 6.48 -17.00
C GLY A 126 -10.83 5.82 -17.43
N LEU A 127 -10.76 4.74 -18.22
CA LEU A 127 -11.94 3.97 -18.60
C LEU A 127 -12.63 3.35 -17.37
N ALA A 128 -11.86 2.80 -16.44
CA ALA A 128 -12.42 2.23 -15.21
C ALA A 128 -13.12 3.28 -14.35
N MET A 129 -12.58 4.51 -14.28
CA MET A 129 -13.24 5.62 -13.57
C MET A 129 -14.58 5.99 -14.23
N VAL A 130 -14.61 6.10 -15.56
CA VAL A 130 -15.85 6.37 -16.30
C VAL A 130 -16.87 5.27 -16.08
N LEU A 131 -16.46 4.01 -16.16
CA LEU A 131 -17.33 2.86 -15.90
C LEU A 131 -17.84 2.84 -14.46
N ALA A 132 -17.01 3.16 -13.47
CA ALA A 132 -17.42 3.24 -12.07
C ALA A 132 -18.54 4.28 -11.89
N VAL A 133 -18.38 5.48 -12.45
CA VAL A 133 -19.42 6.53 -12.39
C VAL A 133 -20.70 6.10 -13.09
N VAL A 134 -20.61 5.50 -14.29
CA VAL A 134 -21.78 5.04 -15.05
C VAL A 134 -22.53 3.91 -14.33
N LEU A 135 -21.82 3.06 -13.60
CA LEU A 135 -22.40 1.97 -12.81
C LEU A 135 -22.94 2.41 -11.44
N GLY A 136 -22.84 3.70 -11.10
CA GLY A 136 -23.42 4.27 -9.87
C GLY A 136 -22.44 4.43 -8.70
N ALA A 137 -21.13 4.57 -8.96
CA ALA A 137 -20.20 4.98 -7.92
C ALA A 137 -20.36 6.49 -7.63
N ASP A 138 -20.79 6.81 -6.42
CA ASP A 138 -21.09 8.18 -5.99
C ASP A 138 -19.90 8.84 -5.24
N GLY A 139 -19.00 8.02 -4.67
CA GLY A 139 -17.86 8.51 -3.90
C GLY A 139 -16.63 8.86 -4.75
N PHE A 140 -16.01 10.02 -4.51
CA PHE A 140 -14.74 10.39 -5.15
C PHE A 140 -13.64 9.35 -4.92
N VAL A 141 -13.54 8.84 -3.68
CA VAL A 141 -12.53 7.85 -3.30
C VAL A 141 -12.81 6.48 -3.92
N GLU A 142 -14.08 6.11 -4.10
CA GLU A 142 -14.48 4.88 -4.79
C GLU A 142 -14.05 4.90 -6.25
N VAL A 143 -14.40 5.98 -6.97
CA VAL A 143 -14.04 6.18 -8.38
C VAL A 143 -12.52 6.20 -8.55
N LEU A 144 -11.81 6.91 -7.67
CA LEU A 144 -10.35 6.97 -7.68
C LEU A 144 -9.73 5.58 -7.45
N THR A 145 -10.26 4.81 -6.51
CA THR A 145 -9.81 3.45 -6.21
C THR A 145 -9.94 2.53 -7.42
N PHE A 146 -11.08 2.55 -8.12
CA PHE A 146 -11.27 1.78 -9.35
C PHE A 146 -10.27 2.19 -10.45
N GLY A 147 -10.05 3.49 -10.63
CA GLY A 147 -9.07 4.00 -11.59
C GLY A 147 -7.64 3.54 -11.30
N LEU A 148 -7.20 3.68 -10.04
CA LEU A 148 -5.86 3.26 -9.59
C LEU A 148 -5.69 1.75 -9.67
N ALA A 149 -6.71 0.96 -9.31
CA ALA A 149 -6.67 -0.49 -9.40
C ALA A 149 -6.53 -0.97 -10.86
N ALA A 150 -7.34 -0.43 -11.77
CA ALA A 150 -7.27 -0.76 -13.19
C ALA A 150 -5.93 -0.33 -13.81
N PHE A 151 -5.42 0.86 -13.43
CA PHE A 151 -4.10 1.32 -13.83
C PHE A 151 -3.01 0.35 -13.39
N ALA A 152 -2.99 -0.04 -12.11
CA ALA A 152 -1.99 -0.94 -11.55
C ALA A 152 -2.03 -2.30 -12.27
N LEU A 153 -3.23 -2.86 -12.44
CA LEU A 153 -3.43 -4.14 -13.11
C LEU A 153 -2.95 -4.10 -14.57
N ALA A 154 -3.34 -3.08 -15.33
CA ALA A 154 -2.89 -2.89 -16.70
C ALA A 154 -1.38 -2.72 -16.80
N GLY A 155 -0.77 -2.02 -15.85
CA GLY A 155 0.68 -1.88 -15.73
C GLY A 155 1.38 -3.23 -15.56
N ILE A 156 0.90 -4.05 -14.62
CA ILE A 156 1.45 -5.39 -14.34
C ILE A 156 1.29 -6.31 -15.56
N VAL A 157 0.09 -6.39 -16.14
CA VAL A 157 -0.19 -7.22 -17.31
C VAL A 157 0.71 -6.83 -18.48
N ARG A 158 0.86 -5.53 -18.75
CA ARG A 158 1.73 -5.04 -19.82
C ARG A 158 3.19 -5.45 -19.59
N GLN A 159 3.70 -5.33 -18.36
CA GLN A 159 5.07 -5.76 -18.05
C GLN A 159 5.25 -7.27 -18.23
N PHE A 160 4.29 -8.06 -17.78
CA PHE A 160 4.33 -9.51 -17.92
C PHE A 160 4.33 -9.94 -19.39
N VAL A 161 3.45 -9.35 -20.21
CA VAL A 161 3.36 -9.64 -21.65
C VAL A 161 4.64 -9.24 -22.38
N LEU A 162 5.22 -8.07 -22.08
CA LEU A 162 6.46 -7.63 -22.71
C LEU A 162 7.64 -8.51 -22.29
N GLY A 163 7.71 -8.91 -21.02
CA GLY A 163 8.71 -9.84 -20.52
C GLY A 163 8.63 -11.20 -21.21
N ALA A 164 7.43 -11.78 -21.31
CA ALA A 164 7.20 -13.05 -21.98
C ALA A 164 7.55 -13.00 -23.48
N ARG A 165 7.25 -11.90 -24.16
CA ARG A 165 7.60 -11.70 -25.58
C ARG A 165 9.10 -11.55 -25.80
N ALA A 166 9.82 -10.86 -24.89
CA ALA A 166 11.26 -10.71 -24.98
C ALA A 166 11.96 -12.06 -24.84
N GLN A 167 11.53 -12.90 -23.89
CA GLN A 167 12.11 -14.22 -23.65
C GLN A 167 11.91 -15.17 -24.85
N ARG A 168 10.76 -15.09 -25.54
CA ARG A 168 10.50 -15.88 -26.76
C ARG A 168 11.40 -15.52 -27.94
N ARG A 169 11.88 -14.26 -28.01
CA ARG A 169 12.78 -13.80 -29.09
C ARG A 169 14.24 -14.22 -28.89
N THR A 170 14.64 -14.53 -27.65
CA THR A 170 15.99 -14.99 -27.35
C THR A 170 16.12 -16.52 -27.48
N ALA A 171 14.99 -17.23 -27.50
CA ALA A 171 14.93 -18.68 -27.68
C ALA A 171 14.81 -19.13 -29.16
N SER A 172 14.81 -18.17 -30.10
CA SER A 172 14.78 -18.37 -31.56
C SER A 172 16.06 -17.85 -32.18
#